data_AF-A0A3E2VZ65-F1
#
_entry.id   AF-A0A3E2VZ65-F1
#
_cell.length_a   1.000
_cell.length_b   1.000
_cell.length_c   1.000
_cell.angle_alpha   90.00
_cell.angle_beta   90.00
_cell.angle_gamma   90.00
#
_symmetry.space_group_name_H-M   'P 1'
#
loop_
_entity.id
_entity.type
_entity.pdbx_description
1 polymer ?
#
loop_
_entity_poly.entity_id
_entity_poly.type
_entity_poly.pdbx_seq_one_letter_code
_entity_poly.pdbx_strand_id
1 'polypeptide(L)'
;MVTGWMLSTGTDTKGRRLLYIKKKHAYYLLPQHREFAITLWKHAEINAISISIILGYFLFHSIAGTALLALALYVLMLLVMNKKLLPSLHRVQGKNITWRKEKPAKAGNSMLLAVLLLMIGAGLFLCLALEQTQNTMETVTAALGGCIALFTGVRQLYKNKTIGK
;
A
#
# COMPACT_ATOMS: atom_id res chain seq x y z
N MET A 1 -15.62 6.48 10.67
CA MET A 1 -14.28 5.84 10.62
C MET A 1 -13.25 6.71 9.92
N VAL A 2 -11.99 6.55 10.32
CA VAL A 2 -10.77 6.95 9.59
C VAL A 2 -10.34 5.74 8.73
N THR A 3 -9.85 5.97 7.51
CA THR A 3 -9.33 4.92 6.60
C THR A 3 -7.83 5.09 6.36
N GLY A 4 -7.17 4.08 5.78
CA GLY A 4 -5.72 4.07 5.59
C GLY A 4 -5.21 5.28 4.79
N TRP A 5 -5.94 5.67 3.73
CA TRP A 5 -5.58 6.81 2.87
C TRP A 5 -5.66 8.19 3.54
N MET A 6 -6.36 8.27 4.67
CA MET A 6 -6.47 9.47 5.49
C MET A 6 -5.27 9.64 6.44
N LEU A 7 -4.41 8.63 6.54
CA LEU A 7 -3.22 8.62 7.39
C LEU A 7 -1.99 9.09 6.60
N SER A 8 -1.27 10.04 7.18
CA SER A 8 0.04 10.46 6.70
C SER A 8 1.06 10.32 7.81
N THR A 9 2.21 9.77 7.52
CA THR A 9 3.32 9.64 8.47
C THR A 9 4.47 10.50 7.98
N GLY A 10 5.26 11.00 8.92
CA GLY A 10 6.48 11.73 8.60
C GLY A 10 7.22 12.15 9.85
N THR A 11 8.28 12.94 9.67
CA THR A 11 9.13 13.40 10.77
C THR A 11 9.04 14.91 10.90
N ASP A 12 8.89 15.41 12.13
CA ASP A 12 8.99 16.83 12.47
C ASP A 12 10.45 17.32 12.32
N THR A 13 10.65 18.62 12.15
CA THR A 13 11.97 19.27 12.25
C THR A 13 12.73 18.90 13.52
N LYS A 14 12.00 18.68 14.63
CA LYS A 14 12.52 18.20 15.92
C LYS A 14 12.90 16.71 15.97
N GLY A 15 12.83 15.99 14.84
CA GLY A 15 13.17 14.57 14.77
C GLY A 15 12.12 13.61 15.33
N ARG A 16 10.99 14.11 15.82
CA ARG A 16 9.88 13.28 16.31
C ARG A 16 9.07 12.72 15.15
N ARG A 17 8.72 11.45 15.21
CA ARG A 17 7.88 10.81 14.21
C ARG A 17 6.40 11.01 14.53
N LEU A 18 5.63 11.43 13.53
CA LEU A 18 4.24 11.85 13.69
C LEU A 18 3.33 11.12 12.71
N LEU A 19 2.14 10.82 13.21
CA LEU A 19 0.98 10.42 12.42
C LEU A 19 0.02 11.61 12.32
N TYR A 20 -0.29 12.01 11.10
CA TYR A 20 -1.31 13.00 10.79
C TYR A 20 -2.56 12.33 10.25
N ILE A 21 -3.71 12.65 10.85
CA ILE A 21 -5.02 12.17 10.41
C ILE A 21 -5.74 13.32 9.70
N LYS A 22 -5.82 13.25 8.37
CA LYS A 22 -6.42 14.30 7.53
C LYS A 22 -7.84 14.64 7.97
N LYS A 23 -8.68 13.62 8.19
CA LYS A 23 -10.09 13.77 8.58
C LYS A 23 -10.30 14.55 9.89
N LYS A 24 -9.34 14.48 10.83
CA LYS A 24 -9.45 15.10 12.15
C LYS A 24 -8.56 16.34 12.29
N HIS A 25 -7.79 16.69 11.26
CA HIS A 25 -6.75 17.71 11.30
C HIS A 25 -5.88 17.64 12.57
N ALA A 26 -5.49 16.41 12.95
CA ALA A 26 -4.82 16.15 14.23
C ALA A 26 -3.54 15.36 14.04
N TYR A 27 -2.55 15.70 14.86
CA TYR A 27 -1.24 15.06 14.91
C TYR A 27 -1.12 14.18 16.15
N TYR A 28 -0.51 13.02 15.97
CA TYR A 28 -0.29 12.03 17.00
C TYR A 28 1.18 11.62 16.99
N LEU A 29 1.75 11.39 18.18
CA LEU A 29 3.10 10.88 18.31
C LEU A 29 3.11 9.41 17.89
N LEU A 30 4.02 9.05 16.99
CA LEU A 30 4.15 7.69 16.49
C LEU A 30 5.34 7.00 17.18
N PRO A 31 5.11 6.09 18.14
CA PRO A 31 6.20 5.36 18.77
C PRO A 31 6.76 4.30 17.81
N GLN A 32 8.07 4.09 17.88
CA GLN A 32 8.83 3.24 16.94
C GLN A 32 8.27 1.81 16.85
N HIS A 33 7.89 1.21 17.97
CA HIS A 33 7.30 -0.14 18.03
C HIS A 33 5.96 -0.27 17.28
N ARG A 34 5.26 0.83 16.98
CA ARG A 34 3.98 0.82 16.23
C ARG A 34 4.09 1.32 14.80
N GLU A 35 5.27 1.73 14.35
CA GLU A 35 5.45 2.23 12.99
C GLU A 35 5.08 1.20 11.94
N PHE A 36 5.49 -0.05 12.14
CA PHE A 36 5.17 -1.14 11.22
C PHE A 36 3.66 -1.35 11.14
N ALA A 37 2.99 -1.44 12.29
CA ALA A 37 1.54 -1.56 12.34
C ALA A 37 0.89 -0.41 11.56
N ILE A 38 1.25 0.84 11.85
CA ILE A 38 0.65 2.01 11.22
C ILE A 38 0.90 2.04 9.70
N THR A 39 2.06 1.57 9.25
CA THR A 39 2.38 1.42 7.83
C THR A 39 1.49 0.35 7.18
N LEU A 40 1.31 -0.79 7.85
CA LEU A 40 0.42 -1.86 7.40
C LEU A 40 -1.05 -1.40 7.34
N TRP A 41 -1.48 -0.60 8.32
CA TRP A 41 -2.82 -0.02 8.40
C TRP A 41 -3.05 1.11 7.37
N LYS A 42 -2.02 1.90 7.06
CA LYS A 42 -2.07 2.93 6.00
C LYS A 42 -2.34 2.32 4.63
N HIS A 43 -1.89 1.09 4.42
CA HIS A 43 -2.12 0.30 3.20
C HIS A 43 -3.14 -0.82 3.40
N ALA A 44 -4.07 -0.68 4.37
CA ALA A 44 -5.05 -1.71 4.70
C ALA A 44 -5.89 -2.18 3.51
N GLU A 45 -6.24 -1.27 2.58
CA GLU A 45 -6.98 -1.62 1.37
C GLU A 45 -6.19 -2.62 0.51
N ILE A 46 -4.94 -2.27 0.19
CA ILE A 46 -4.06 -3.08 -0.66
C ILE A 46 -3.72 -4.38 0.07
N ASN A 47 -3.40 -4.31 1.36
CA ASN A 47 -3.04 -5.48 2.15
C ASN A 47 -4.20 -6.47 2.27
N ALA A 48 -5.43 -5.99 2.48
CA ALA A 48 -6.61 -6.84 2.50
C ALA A 48 -6.84 -7.53 1.16
N ILE A 49 -6.70 -6.81 0.04
CA ILE A 49 -6.81 -7.39 -1.30
C ILE A 49 -5.71 -8.42 -1.54
N SER A 50 -4.44 -8.08 -1.27
CA SER A 50 -3.30 -8.97 -1.48
C SER A 50 -3.40 -10.26 -0.67
N ILE A 51 -3.70 -10.14 0.65
CA ILE A 51 -3.88 -11.31 1.51
C ILE A 51 -5.07 -12.14 1.04
N SER A 52 -6.16 -11.48 0.62
CA SER A 52 -7.31 -12.20 0.13
C SER A 52 -7.05 -12.94 -1.18
N ILE A 53 -6.32 -12.37 -2.13
CA ILE A 53 -5.97 -13.07 -3.38
C ILE A 53 -5.15 -14.34 -3.07
N ILE A 54 -4.17 -14.24 -2.16
CA ILE A 54 -3.33 -15.37 -1.75
C ILE A 54 -4.18 -16.44 -1.04
N LEU A 55 -4.91 -16.06 0.01
CA LEU A 55 -5.69 -17.00 0.80
C LEU A 55 -6.90 -17.53 0.03
N GLY A 56 -7.57 -16.68 -0.73
CA GLY A 56 -8.75 -17.01 -1.53
C GLY A 56 -8.43 -17.98 -2.66
N TYR A 57 -7.22 -17.90 -3.23
CA TYR A 57 -6.72 -18.90 -4.15
C TYR A 57 -6.69 -20.30 -3.50
N PHE A 58 -6.15 -20.43 -2.28
CA PHE A 58 -6.10 -21.71 -1.58
C PHE A 58 -7.46 -22.16 -1.00
N LEU A 59 -8.29 -21.24 -0.53
CA LEU A 59 -9.48 -21.57 0.25
C LEU A 59 -10.76 -21.74 -0.58
N PHE A 60 -10.98 -20.89 -1.58
CA PHE A 60 -12.29 -20.79 -2.24
C PHE A 60 -12.26 -21.13 -3.72
N HIS A 61 -11.10 -20.98 -4.40
CA HIS A 61 -10.95 -21.14 -5.86
C HIS A 61 -12.03 -20.37 -6.67
N SER A 62 -12.65 -19.37 -6.04
CA SER A 62 -13.79 -18.61 -6.54
C SER A 62 -13.57 -17.13 -6.27
N ILE A 63 -13.87 -16.32 -7.29
CA ILE A 63 -13.76 -14.86 -7.24
C ILE A 63 -14.68 -14.29 -6.17
N ALA A 64 -15.89 -14.82 -6.03
CA ALA A 64 -16.86 -14.35 -5.04
C ALA A 64 -16.38 -14.59 -3.60
N GLY A 65 -15.84 -15.79 -3.31
CA GLY A 65 -15.26 -16.11 -2.00
C GLY A 65 -14.05 -15.24 -1.67
N THR A 66 -13.19 -15.01 -2.67
CA THR A 66 -12.03 -14.10 -2.55
C THR A 66 -12.46 -12.65 -2.30
N ALA A 67 -13.49 -12.16 -2.98
CA ALA A 67 -14.02 -10.82 -2.77
C ALA A 67 -14.63 -10.66 -1.36
N LEU A 68 -15.39 -11.65 -0.90
CA LEU A 68 -15.96 -11.67 0.45
C LEU A 68 -14.87 -11.69 1.52
N LEU A 69 -13.82 -12.50 1.34
CA LEU A 69 -12.69 -12.52 2.26
C LEU A 69 -11.96 -11.17 2.30
N ALA A 70 -11.79 -10.50 1.15
CA ALA A 70 -11.15 -9.19 1.07
C ALA A 70 -11.97 -8.15 1.85
N LEU A 71 -13.29 -8.17 1.70
CA LEU A 71 -14.21 -7.30 2.41
C LEU A 71 -14.15 -7.55 3.93
N ALA A 72 -14.21 -8.81 4.35
CA ALA A 72 -14.14 -9.19 5.76
C ALA A 72 -12.82 -8.77 6.40
N LEU A 73 -11.69 -9.04 5.72
CA LEU A 73 -10.37 -8.60 6.16
C LEU A 73 -10.31 -7.08 6.25
N TYR A 74 -10.78 -6.35 5.23
CA TYR A 74 -10.76 -4.89 5.24
C TYR A 74 -11.59 -4.30 6.40
N VAL A 75 -12.77 -4.84 6.68
CA VAL A 75 -13.62 -4.40 7.80
C VAL A 75 -12.95 -4.70 9.14
N LEU A 76 -12.44 -5.91 9.34
CA LEU A 76 -11.68 -6.28 10.54
C LEU A 76 -10.51 -5.32 10.74
N MET A 77 -9.82 -5.04 9.65
CA MET A 77 -8.69 -4.13 9.62
C MET A 77 -9.07 -2.71 10.08
N LEU A 78 -10.13 -2.15 9.50
CA LEU A 78 -10.63 -0.83 9.87
C LEU A 78 -11.11 -0.78 11.33
N LEU A 79 -11.73 -1.84 11.84
CA LEU A 79 -12.19 -1.93 13.23
C LEU A 79 -11.01 -1.89 14.20
N VAL A 80 -9.98 -2.70 13.97
CA VAL A 80 -8.77 -2.71 14.82
C VAL A 80 -8.10 -1.34 14.81
N MET A 81 -7.96 -0.72 13.65
CA MET A 81 -7.36 0.60 13.53
C MET A 81 -8.16 1.67 14.31
N ASN A 82 -9.48 1.73 14.13
CA ASN A 82 -10.30 2.78 14.72
C ASN A 82 -10.57 2.56 16.22
N LYS A 83 -10.68 1.31 16.68
CA LYS A 83 -11.02 0.98 18.08
C LYS A 83 -9.80 0.73 18.97
N LYS A 84 -8.70 0.16 18.44
CA LYS A 84 -7.52 -0.20 19.25
C LYS A 84 -6.31 0.70 18.97
N LEU A 85 -5.98 0.90 17.69
CA LEU A 85 -4.72 1.57 17.32
C LEU A 85 -4.78 3.09 17.53
N LEU A 86 -5.73 3.78 16.89
CA LEU A 86 -5.81 5.25 16.93
C LEU A 86 -6.05 5.82 18.33
N PRO A 87 -6.92 5.24 19.19
CA PRO A 87 -7.13 5.75 20.54
C PRO A 87 -5.91 5.61 21.44
N SER A 88 -5.02 4.64 21.16
CA SER A 88 -3.81 4.41 21.95
C SER A 88 -2.68 5.41 21.69
N LEU A 89 -2.80 6.25 20.65
CA LEU A 89 -1.76 7.20 20.28
C LEU A 89 -1.92 8.52 21.05
N HIS A 90 -0.80 9.05 21.53
CA HIS A 90 -0.79 10.33 22.22
C HIS A 90 -0.96 11.49 21.23
N ARG A 91 -1.99 12.32 21.44
CA ARG A 91 -2.25 13.49 20.58
C ARG A 91 -1.25 14.59 20.91
N VAL A 92 -0.57 15.11 19.89
CA VAL A 92 0.35 16.23 20.06
C VAL A 92 -0.46 17.53 20.03
N GLN A 93 -0.45 18.27 21.14
CA GLN A 93 -1.00 19.62 21.21
C GLN A 93 0.11 20.62 20.85
N GLY A 94 0.07 21.19 19.65
CA GLY A 94 1.05 22.16 19.20
C GLY A 94 0.57 22.88 17.95
N LYS A 95 0.56 24.23 17.99
CA LYS A 95 -0.06 25.08 16.97
C LYS A 95 0.76 25.19 15.67
N ASN A 96 2.02 24.73 15.65
CA ASN A 96 2.89 24.73 14.48
C ASN A 96 3.75 23.47 14.44
N ILE A 97 3.36 22.47 13.64
CA ILE A 97 4.20 21.32 13.31
C ILE A 97 4.76 21.54 11.90
N THR A 98 6.07 21.70 11.82
CA THR A 98 6.79 21.83 10.55
C THR A 98 7.36 20.48 10.16
N TRP A 99 6.92 19.95 9.02
CA TRP A 99 7.44 18.70 8.50
C TRP A 99 8.87 18.88 7.99
N ARG A 100 9.76 17.97 8.38
CA ARG A 100 11.06 17.84 7.73
C ARG A 100 10.82 17.35 6.30
N LYS A 101 11.36 18.06 5.30
CA LYS A 101 11.42 17.56 3.92
C LYS A 101 12.33 16.33 3.91
N GLU A 102 11.75 15.14 3.76
CA GLU A 102 12.53 13.93 3.55
C GLU A 102 13.25 14.01 2.20
N LYS A 103 14.55 13.67 2.16
CA LYS A 103 15.30 13.63 0.91
C LYS A 103 14.63 12.61 -0.03
N PRO A 104 14.43 12.93 -1.31
CA PRO A 104 13.89 11.96 -2.26
C PRO A 104 14.79 10.71 -2.26
N ALA A 105 14.17 9.53 -2.27
CA ALA A 105 14.90 8.26 -2.30
C ALA A 105 15.91 8.24 -3.47
N LYS A 106 17.11 7.67 -3.24
CA LYS A 106 18.18 7.58 -4.25
C LYS A 106 17.66 6.97 -5.56
N ALA A 107 17.82 7.71 -6.67
CA ALA A 107 17.30 7.36 -8.00
C ALA A 107 17.83 6.02 -8.57
N GLY A 108 18.97 5.50 -8.09
CA GLY A 108 19.53 4.24 -8.57
C GLY A 108 18.64 3.03 -8.28
N ASN A 109 18.00 2.98 -7.11
CA ASN A 109 17.12 1.85 -6.74
C ASN A 109 15.76 1.94 -7.44
N SER A 110 15.35 3.14 -7.87
CA SER A 110 14.06 3.34 -8.52
C SER A 110 14.06 2.95 -10.00
N MET A 111 15.21 2.90 -10.67
CA MET A 111 15.30 2.44 -12.06
C MET A 111 15.23 0.92 -12.16
N LEU A 112 15.99 0.21 -11.32
CA LEU A 112 15.93 -1.26 -11.24
C LEU A 112 14.51 -1.74 -10.90
N LEU A 113 13.85 -1.09 -9.94
CA LEU A 113 12.46 -1.40 -9.59
C LEU A 113 11.51 -1.21 -10.78
N ALA A 114 11.69 -0.15 -11.58
CA ALA A 114 10.85 0.11 -12.73
C ALA A 114 10.99 -0.98 -13.81
N VAL A 115 12.22 -1.39 -14.10
CA VAL A 115 12.51 -2.48 -15.05
C VAL A 115 11.92 -3.81 -14.55
N LEU A 116 12.09 -4.12 -13.27
CA LEU A 116 11.52 -5.34 -12.68
C LEU A 116 9.98 -5.37 -12.81
N LEU A 117 9.30 -4.26 -12.53
CA LEU A 117 7.85 -4.17 -12.69
C LEU A 117 7.40 -4.38 -14.14
N LEU A 118 8.14 -3.84 -15.10
CA LEU A 118 7.85 -4.05 -16.53
C LEU A 118 8.05 -5.51 -16.95
N MET A 119 9.13 -6.14 -16.48
CA MET A 119 9.40 -7.57 -16.72
C MET A 119 8.31 -8.46 -16.12
N ILE A 120 7.87 -8.17 -14.89
CA ILE A 120 6.75 -8.89 -14.25
C ILE A 120 5.48 -8.71 -15.08
N GLY A 121 5.17 -7.48 -15.51
CA GLY A 121 4.00 -7.21 -16.34
C GLY A 121 4.01 -7.99 -17.65
N ALA A 122 5.13 -7.93 -18.38
CA ALA A 122 5.31 -8.68 -19.63
C ALA A 122 5.24 -10.20 -19.43
N GLY A 123 5.84 -10.71 -18.35
CA GLY A 123 5.78 -12.13 -17.98
C GLY A 123 4.35 -12.61 -17.72
N LEU A 124 3.55 -11.83 -17.00
CA LEU A 124 2.15 -12.15 -16.74
C LEU A 124 1.31 -12.19 -18.03
N PHE A 125 1.55 -11.28 -18.97
CA PHE A 125 0.88 -11.33 -20.28
C PHE A 125 1.36 -12.47 -21.16
N LEU A 126 2.63 -12.85 -21.08
CA LEU A 126 3.14 -14.05 -21.76
C LEU A 126 2.47 -15.32 -21.22
N CYS A 127 2.26 -15.44 -19.92
CA CYS A 127 1.51 -16.55 -19.34
C CYS A 127 0.07 -16.64 -19.89
N LEU A 128 -0.58 -15.49 -20.14
CA LEU A 128 -1.90 -15.45 -20.78
C LEU A 128 -1.85 -15.86 -22.25
N ALA A 129 -0.87 -15.35 -23.00
CA ALA A 129 -0.72 -15.64 -24.43
C ALA A 129 -0.34 -17.11 -24.70
N LEU A 130 0.37 -17.74 -23.77
CA LEU A 130 0.75 -19.15 -23.81
C LEU A 130 -0.28 -20.08 -23.15
N GLU A 131 -1.46 -19.56 -22.79
CA GLU A 131 -2.54 -20.33 -22.15
C GLU A 131 -2.10 -21.07 -20.88
N GLN A 132 -1.15 -20.51 -20.13
CA GLN A 132 -0.58 -21.11 -18.91
C GLN A 132 -1.47 -20.93 -17.65
N THR A 133 -2.63 -20.27 -17.78
CA THR A 133 -3.58 -20.09 -16.67
C THR A 133 -4.63 -21.19 -16.68
N GLN A 134 -4.78 -21.91 -15.56
CA GLN A 134 -5.67 -23.06 -15.44
C GLN A 134 -7.12 -22.66 -15.10
N ASN A 135 -7.30 -21.56 -14.37
CA ASN A 135 -8.60 -21.15 -13.83
C ASN A 135 -8.88 -19.67 -14.09
N THR A 136 -10.17 -19.30 -14.09
CA THR A 136 -10.62 -17.91 -14.29
C THR A 136 -9.96 -16.93 -13.30
N MET A 137 -9.72 -17.36 -12.06
CA MET A 137 -9.03 -16.55 -11.05
C MET A 137 -7.58 -16.23 -11.44
N GLU A 138 -6.85 -17.18 -12.00
CA GLU A 138 -5.48 -16.97 -12.49
C GLU A 138 -5.47 -16.04 -13.69
N THR A 139 -6.38 -16.24 -14.64
CA THR A 139 -6.52 -15.38 -15.83
C THR A 139 -6.79 -13.93 -15.42
N VAL A 140 -7.75 -13.70 -14.52
CA VAL A 140 -8.09 -12.36 -14.03
C VAL A 140 -6.93 -11.75 -13.24
N THR A 141 -6.28 -12.52 -12.38
CA THR A 141 -5.16 -12.04 -11.56
C THR A 141 -3.94 -11.70 -12.42
N ALA A 142 -3.62 -12.51 -13.42
CA ALA A 142 -2.54 -12.25 -14.36
C ALA A 142 -2.81 -11.02 -15.23
N ALA A 143 -4.05 -10.87 -15.74
CA ALA A 143 -4.41 -9.70 -16.55
C ALA A 143 -4.37 -8.39 -15.74
N LEU A 144 -5.01 -8.36 -14.56
CA LEU A 144 -5.02 -7.17 -13.72
C LEU A 144 -3.63 -6.87 -13.13
N GLY A 145 -2.93 -7.90 -12.65
CA GLY A 145 -1.57 -7.79 -12.15
C GLY A 145 -0.62 -7.27 -13.21
N GLY A 146 -0.73 -7.78 -14.44
CA GLY A 146 0.04 -7.34 -15.60
C GLY A 146 -0.18 -5.86 -15.92
N CYS A 147 -1.44 -5.44 -16.01
CA CYS A 147 -1.81 -4.03 -16.23
C CYS A 147 -1.23 -3.09 -15.15
N ILE A 148 -1.37 -3.47 -13.87
CA ILE A 148 -0.86 -2.67 -12.75
C ILE A 148 0.67 -2.60 -12.77
N ALA A 149 1.35 -3.73 -13.00
CA ALA A 149 2.81 -3.79 -13.05
C ALA A 149 3.37 -2.95 -14.20
N LEU A 150 2.77 -3.03 -15.39
CA LEU A 150 3.16 -2.18 -16.52
C LEU A 150 2.93 -0.69 -16.22
N PHE A 151 1.74 -0.32 -15.76
CA PHE A 151 1.41 1.07 -15.46
C PHE A 151 2.34 1.67 -14.40
N THR A 152 2.59 0.92 -13.32
CA THR A 152 3.48 1.35 -12.23
C THR A 152 4.94 1.43 -12.68
N GLY A 153 5.42 0.46 -13.47
CA GLY A 153 6.76 0.47 -14.06
C GLY A 153 6.98 1.67 -14.99
N VAL A 154 6.05 1.93 -15.91
CA VAL A 154 6.09 3.09 -16.81
C VAL A 154 6.08 4.40 -16.02
N ARG A 155 5.16 4.54 -15.06
CA ARG A 155 5.08 5.73 -14.20
C ARG A 155 6.39 5.99 -13.46
N GLN A 156 7.03 4.93 -12.96
CA GLN A 156 8.30 5.04 -12.26
C GLN A 156 9.44 5.47 -13.19
N LEU A 157 9.48 4.96 -14.42
CA LEU A 157 10.43 5.42 -15.45
C LEU A 157 10.26 6.90 -15.76
N TYR A 158 9.02 7.36 -15.97
CA TYR A 158 8.73 8.79 -16.19
C TYR A 158 9.23 9.65 -15.04
N LYS A 159 8.96 9.23 -13.79
CA LYS A 159 9.39 9.96 -12.60
C LYS A 159 10.92 10.03 -12.49
N ASN A 160 11.63 8.95 -12.81
CA ASN A 160 13.10 8.96 -12.83
C ASN A 160 13.65 9.90 -13.91
N LYS A 161 13.04 9.91 -15.11
CA LYS A 161 13.43 10.82 -16.19
C LYS A 161 13.25 12.30 -15.83
N THR A 162 12.23 12.63 -15.03
CA THR A 162 11.99 14.00 -14.56
C THR A 162 12.88 14.44 -13.39
N ILE A 163 13.43 13.51 -12.61
CA ILE A 163 14.30 13.81 -11.45
C ILE A 163 15.79 13.85 -11.86
N GLY A 164 16.15 13.21 -12.98
CA GLY A 164 17.50 13.24 -13.56
C GLY A 164 17.80 14.46 -14.45
N LYS A 165 16.89 15.44 -14.52
CA LYS A 165 17.13 16.78 -15.07
C LYS A 165 17.25 17.77 -13.93
#